data_AF-A0A927IHW0-F1
#
_entry.id   AF-A0A927IHW0-F1
#
_cell.length_a   1.000
_cell.length_b   1.000
_cell.length_c   1.000
_cell.angle_alpha   90.00
_cell.angle_beta   90.00
_cell.angle_gamma   90.00
#
_symmetry.space_group_name_H-M   'P 1'
#
loop_
_entity.id
_entity.type
_entity.pdbx_description
1 polymer ?
#
loop_
_entity_poly.entity_id
_entity_poly.type
_entity_poly.pdbx_seq_one_letter_code
_entity_poly.pdbx_strand_id
1 'polypeptide(L)'
;MICSEIVQQYESRFGRIDVYDRYLVSTLNSEAGRDPNRLEYLHWILAITEEHFCEPWGFIGNRVNANAADPALLARARKTVPLWRSFAVVGYTSRTRELFELESLVLNGFPHCYFEALECAEAWTDTVIRSVRSQ
;
A
#
# COMPACT_ATOMS: atom_id res chain seq x y z
N MET A 1 11.77 -19.63 -1.79
CA MET A 1 11.86 -18.38 -1.02
C MET A 1 12.36 -17.33 -2.00
N ILE A 2 11.47 -16.49 -2.54
CA ILE A 2 11.89 -15.40 -3.42
C ILE A 2 12.22 -14.25 -2.47
N CYS A 3 13.49 -13.93 -2.31
CA CYS A 3 13.88 -12.72 -1.58
C CYS A 3 13.56 -11.55 -2.49
N SER A 4 12.49 -10.82 -2.19
CA SER A 4 12.24 -9.53 -2.82
C SER A 4 13.25 -8.54 -2.27
N GLU A 5 14.03 -7.90 -3.14
CA GLU A 5 15.03 -6.90 -2.75
C GLU A 5 14.43 -5.50 -2.88
N ILE A 6 14.76 -4.64 -1.91
CA ILE A 6 14.40 -3.23 -1.95
C ILE A 6 15.25 -2.58 -3.05
N VAL A 7 14.58 -2.00 -4.04
CA VAL A 7 15.18 -1.25 -5.14
C VAL A 7 15.54 0.16 -4.68
N GLN A 8 14.63 0.80 -3.94
CA GLN A 8 14.80 2.16 -3.45
C GLN A 8 14.02 2.35 -2.15
N GLN A 9 14.57 3.17 -1.25
CA GLN A 9 13.90 3.58 -0.02
C GLN A 9 13.72 5.09 0.00
N TYR A 10 12.57 5.55 0.48
CA TYR A 10 12.24 6.95 0.69
C TYR A 10 11.79 7.20 2.12
N GLU A 11 12.27 8.28 2.72
CA GLU A 11 11.82 8.75 4.03
C GLU A 11 11.24 10.16 3.92
N SER A 12 10.19 10.43 4.69
CA SER A 12 9.63 11.76 4.86
C SER A 12 9.04 11.93 6.25
N ARG A 13 8.48 13.10 6.53
CA ARG A 13 7.72 13.34 7.77
C ARG A 13 6.54 12.37 7.95
N PHE A 14 5.98 11.84 6.86
CA PHE A 14 4.84 10.92 6.92
C PHE A 14 5.26 9.50 7.29
N GLY A 15 6.49 9.10 7.00
CA GLY A 15 6.98 7.74 7.24
C GLY A 15 7.99 7.30 6.20
N ARG A 16 8.02 6.00 5.95
CA ARG A 16 8.95 5.33 5.04
C ARG A 16 8.20 4.61 3.92
N ILE A 17 8.74 4.64 2.71
CA ILE A 17 8.30 3.85 1.58
C ILE A 17 9.48 3.02 1.08
N ASP A 18 9.31 1.70 1.08
CA ASP A 18 10.26 0.73 0.55
C ASP A 18 9.73 0.26 -0.81
N VAL A 19 10.45 0.54 -1.89
CA VAL A 19 10.07 0.20 -3.26
C VAL A 19 10.75 -1.09 -3.69
N TYR A 20 9.96 -2.00 -4.24
CA TYR A 20 10.40 -3.26 -4.84
C TYR A 20 9.94 -3.28 -6.31
N ASP A 21 10.47 -4.22 -7.08
CA ASP A 21 10.19 -4.38 -8.53
C ASP A 21 8.69 -4.42 -8.90
N ARG A 22 7.83 -5.01 -8.05
CA ARG A 22 6.39 -5.21 -8.34
C ARG A 22 5.44 -4.52 -7.37
N TYR A 23 5.96 -3.97 -6.28
CA TYR A 23 5.13 -3.38 -5.25
C TYR A 23 5.93 -2.42 -4.38
N LEU A 24 5.23 -1.66 -3.57
CA LEU A 24 5.84 -0.85 -2.53
C LEU A 24 5.24 -1.21 -1.17
N VAL A 25 6.02 -0.97 -0.12
CA VAL A 25 5.60 -1.09 1.28
C VAL A 25 5.64 0.31 1.90
N SER A 26 4.49 0.78 2.38
CA SER A 26 4.40 2.05 3.11
C SER A 26 4.26 1.79 4.60
N THR A 27 5.17 2.37 5.39
CA THR A 27 5.15 2.36 6.85
C THR A 27 4.99 3.80 7.35
N LEU A 28 3.79 4.16 7.79
CA LEU A 28 3.50 5.51 8.30
C LEU A 28 3.99 5.71 9.74
N ASN A 29 4.48 6.91 10.04
CA ASN A 29 4.77 7.36 11.41
C ASN A 29 3.47 7.49 12.22
N SER A 30 3.56 7.41 13.56
CA SER A 30 2.40 7.51 14.46
C SER A 30 1.57 8.79 14.25
N GLU A 31 2.25 9.91 14.02
CA GLU A 31 1.61 11.22 13.87
C GLU A 31 0.96 11.41 12.49
N ALA A 32 1.39 10.66 11.47
CA ALA A 32 0.92 10.83 10.09
C ALA A 32 -0.57 10.53 9.93
N GLY A 33 -1.15 9.67 10.78
CA GLY A 33 -2.59 9.40 10.79
C GLY A 33 -3.45 10.60 11.19
N ARG A 34 -2.86 11.63 11.83
CA ARG A 34 -3.56 12.84 12.30
C ARG A 34 -3.13 14.10 11.55
N ASP A 35 -2.19 13.98 10.62
CA ASP A 35 -1.68 15.13 9.87
C ASP A 35 -2.81 15.74 9.02
N PRO A 36 -3.10 17.05 9.13
CA PRO A 36 -4.09 17.72 8.28
C PRO A 36 -3.73 17.72 6.80
N ASN A 37 -2.46 17.50 6.45
CA ASN A 37 -1.93 17.52 5.08
C ASN A 37 -1.93 16.13 4.43
N ARG A 38 -2.96 15.31 4.66
CA ARG A 38 -3.06 13.95 4.08
C ARG A 38 -2.98 13.92 2.54
N LEU A 39 -3.34 15.02 1.89
CA LEU A 39 -3.20 15.19 0.43
C LEU A 39 -1.73 15.21 -0.01
N GLU A 40 -0.84 15.77 0.79
CA GLU A 40 0.60 15.75 0.49
C GLU A 40 1.17 14.34 0.55
N TYR A 41 0.71 13.51 1.48
CA TYR A 41 1.08 12.09 1.52
C TYR A 41 0.64 11.36 0.24
N LEU A 42 -0.58 11.62 -0.24
CA LEU A 42 -1.03 11.06 -1.52
C LEU A 42 -0.13 11.53 -2.67
N HIS A 43 0.17 12.83 -2.77
CA HIS A 43 1.06 13.34 -3.82
C HIS A 43 2.47 12.74 -3.74
N TRP A 44 2.98 12.51 -2.53
CA TRP A 44 4.29 11.90 -2.31
C TRP A 44 4.32 10.45 -2.80
N ILE A 45 3.32 9.63 -2.44
CA ILE A 45 3.20 8.27 -2.99
C ILE A 45 3.07 8.31 -4.51
N LEU A 46 2.21 9.17 -5.05
CA LEU A 46 1.98 9.25 -6.49
C LEU A 46 3.27 9.55 -7.23
N ALA A 47 4.06 10.54 -6.79
CA ALA A 47 5.34 10.87 -7.37
C ALA A 47 6.32 9.68 -7.37
N ILE A 48 6.43 8.97 -6.24
CA ILE A 48 7.27 7.75 -6.16
C ILE A 48 6.75 6.68 -7.12
N THR A 49 5.43 6.46 -7.19
CA THR A 49 4.88 5.41 -8.03
C THR A 49 4.99 5.71 -9.52
N GLU A 50 4.92 6.98 -9.91
CA GLU A 50 5.13 7.44 -11.29
C GLU A 50 6.59 7.30 -11.71
N GLU A 51 7.52 7.51 -10.79
CA GLU A 51 8.96 7.31 -11.02
C GLU A 51 9.33 5.82 -11.20
N HIS A 52 8.72 4.93 -10.42
CA HIS A 52 9.16 3.53 -10.31
C HIS A 52 8.31 2.52 -11.10
N PHE A 53 7.04 2.81 -11.39
CA PHE A 53 6.14 1.83 -11.98
C PHE A 53 5.55 2.28 -13.32
N CYS A 54 6.09 1.72 -14.41
CA CYS A 54 5.49 1.77 -15.75
C CYS A 54 4.62 0.53 -16.08
N GLU A 55 4.58 -0.45 -15.17
CA GLU A 55 3.83 -1.70 -15.27
C GLU A 55 2.85 -1.86 -14.08
N PRO A 56 1.87 -2.78 -14.16
CA PRO A 56 1.02 -3.12 -13.02
C PRO A 56 1.79 -3.35 -11.71
N TRP A 57 1.32 -2.79 -10.60
CA TRP A 57 2.02 -2.83 -9.31
C TRP A 57 1.08 -2.91 -8.10
N GLY A 58 1.63 -3.32 -6.95
CA GLY A 58 0.89 -3.53 -5.70
C GLY A 58 1.28 -2.56 -4.58
N PHE A 59 0.32 -2.26 -3.70
CA PHE A 59 0.55 -1.44 -2.52
C PHE A 59 0.41 -2.28 -1.25
N ILE A 60 1.38 -2.21 -0.35
CA ILE A 60 1.33 -2.85 0.96
C ILE A 60 1.38 -1.76 2.04
N GLY A 61 0.31 -1.64 2.82
CA GLY A 61 0.30 -0.78 4.01
C GLY A 61 0.78 -1.54 5.23
N ASN A 62 2.01 -1.29 5.68
CA ASN A 62 2.58 -1.85 6.89
C ASN A 62 2.22 -1.00 8.12
N ARG A 63 1.21 -1.42 8.88
CA ARG A 63 0.55 -0.59 9.90
C ARG A 63 1.10 -0.85 11.30
N VAL A 64 2.42 -0.72 11.43
CA VAL A 64 3.12 -0.80 12.73
C VAL A 64 2.50 0.16 13.76
N ASN A 65 2.02 1.33 13.29
CA ASN A 65 1.42 2.37 14.12
C ASN A 65 -0.13 2.40 14.09
N ALA A 66 -0.78 1.36 13.56
CA ALA A 66 -2.24 1.23 13.45
C ALA A 66 -2.95 2.37 12.68
N ASN A 67 -2.23 3.08 11.81
CA ASN A 67 -2.79 4.08 10.90
C ASN A 67 -3.71 3.40 9.87
N ALA A 68 -4.72 4.12 9.39
CA ALA A 68 -5.59 3.67 8.31
C ALA A 68 -5.51 4.59 7.09
N ALA A 69 -5.83 4.05 5.93
CA ALA A 69 -6.01 4.86 4.73
C ALA A 69 -7.29 5.69 4.88
N ASP A 70 -7.22 6.95 4.46
CA ASP A 70 -8.42 7.78 4.36
C ASP A 70 -9.33 7.24 3.24
N PRO A 71 -10.60 6.87 3.51
CA PRO A 71 -11.50 6.32 2.50
C PRO A 71 -11.66 7.19 1.25
N ALA A 72 -11.65 8.52 1.41
CA ALA A 72 -11.79 9.44 0.28
C ALA A 72 -10.53 9.46 -0.60
N LEU A 73 -9.35 9.40 0.02
CA LEU A 73 -8.08 9.30 -0.70
C LEU A 73 -7.93 7.95 -1.39
N LEU A 74 -8.34 6.86 -0.73
CA LEU A 74 -8.32 5.51 -1.30
C LEU A 74 -9.24 5.41 -2.52
N ALA A 75 -10.46 5.94 -2.42
CA ALA A 75 -11.40 6.02 -3.53
C ALA A 75 -10.88 6.89 -4.68
N ARG A 76 -10.16 7.98 -4.38
CA ARG A 76 -9.50 8.82 -5.39
C ARG A 76 -8.39 8.04 -6.10
N ALA A 77 -7.48 7.42 -5.35
CA ALA A 77 -6.39 6.63 -5.91
C ALA A 77 -6.89 5.50 -6.83
N ARG A 78 -7.99 4.82 -6.46
CA ARG A 78 -8.63 3.80 -7.30
C ARG A 78 -9.05 4.30 -8.68
N LYS A 79 -9.37 5.61 -8.80
CA LYS A 79 -9.79 6.23 -10.06
C LYS A 79 -8.62 6.83 -10.84
N THR A 80 -7.58 7.29 -10.16
CA THR A 80 -6.49 8.06 -10.78
C THR A 80 -5.22 7.26 -11.04
N VAL A 81 -5.09 6.05 -10.49
CA VAL A 81 -3.86 5.25 -10.57
C VAL A 81 -4.14 3.92 -11.29
N PRO A 82 -4.11 3.90 -12.64
CA PRO A 82 -4.59 2.75 -13.43
C PRO A 82 -3.68 1.51 -13.38
N LEU A 83 -2.40 1.70 -13.03
CA LEU A 83 -1.42 0.62 -12.89
C LEU A 83 -1.41 -0.01 -11.50
N TRP A 84 -2.09 0.59 -10.52
CA TRP A 84 -2.23 0.00 -9.20
C TRP A 84 -3.25 -1.14 -9.23
N ARG A 85 -2.86 -2.35 -8.82
CA ARG A 85 -3.65 -3.59 -9.00
C ARG A 85 -3.85 -4.45 -7.76
N SER A 86 -3.20 -4.14 -6.64
CA SER A 86 -3.47 -4.83 -5.37
C SER A 86 -3.26 -3.95 -4.14
N PHE A 87 -4.02 -4.21 -3.08
CA PHE A 87 -3.89 -3.54 -1.79
C PHE A 87 -3.80 -4.55 -0.65
N ALA A 88 -2.61 -4.74 -0.10
CA ALA A 88 -2.42 -5.53 1.11
C ALA A 88 -2.30 -4.62 2.34
N VAL A 89 -2.82 -5.10 3.46
CA VAL A 89 -2.60 -4.48 4.77
C VAL A 89 -1.94 -5.48 5.69
N VAL A 90 -0.85 -5.06 6.33
CA VAL A 90 -0.23 -5.79 7.43
C VAL A 90 -0.60 -5.07 8.71
N GLY A 91 -1.32 -5.74 9.60
CA GLY A 91 -1.78 -5.16 10.85
C GLY A 91 -1.42 -6.02 12.06
N TYR A 92 -1.19 -5.34 13.18
CA TYR A 92 -0.72 -5.95 14.42
C TYR A 92 -1.71 -5.79 15.57
N THR A 93 -2.90 -5.23 15.30
CA THR A 93 -3.93 -4.95 16.29
C THR A 93 -5.32 -5.26 15.74
N SER A 94 -6.28 -5.59 16.62
CA SER A 94 -7.69 -5.77 16.24
C SER A 94 -8.28 -4.52 15.59
N ARG A 95 -7.91 -3.33 16.09
CA ARG A 95 -8.32 -2.05 15.51
C ARG A 95 -7.90 -1.91 14.04
N THR A 96 -6.71 -2.39 13.68
CA THR A 96 -6.25 -2.36 12.28
C THR A 96 -7.13 -3.24 11.38
N ARG A 97 -7.57 -4.39 11.89
CA ARG A 97 -8.50 -5.29 11.19
C ARG A 97 -9.87 -4.64 10.97
N GLU A 98 -10.45 -4.03 12.00
CA GLU A 98 -11.72 -3.29 11.90
C GLU A 98 -11.64 -2.15 10.87
N LEU A 99 -10.53 -1.40 10.87
CA LEU A 99 -10.31 -0.33 9.88
C LEU A 99 -10.17 -0.88 8.45
N PHE A 100 -9.53 -2.04 8.29
CA PHE A 100 -9.41 -2.69 6.99
C PHE A 100 -10.77 -3.16 6.44
N GLU A 101 -11.70 -3.59 7.30
CA GLU A 101 -13.06 -3.96 6.87
C GLU A 101 -13.78 -2.77 6.22
N LEU A 102 -13.61 -1.56 6.77
CA LEU A 102 -14.16 -0.33 6.17
C LEU A 102 -13.49 0.01 4.83
N GLU A 103 -12.17 -0.14 4.74
CA GLU A 103 -11.43 0.06 3.49
C GLU A 103 -11.83 -0.96 2.42
N SER A 104 -12.11 -2.19 2.81
CA SER A 104 -12.56 -3.27 1.92
C SER A 104 -13.86 -2.92 1.20
N LEU A 105 -14.78 -2.21 1.87
CA LEU A 105 -16.00 -1.70 1.25
C LEU A 105 -15.70 -0.69 0.12
N VAL A 106 -14.69 0.17 0.31
CA VAL A 106 -14.23 1.14 -0.70
C VAL A 106 -13.50 0.43 -1.84
N LEU A 107 -12.78 -0.65 -1.53
CA LEU A 107 -12.00 -1.46 -2.46
C LEU A 107 -12.82 -2.59 -3.11
N ASN A 108 -14.15 -2.54 -3.06
CA ASN A 108 -14.98 -3.58 -3.67
C ASN A 108 -14.60 -3.83 -5.15
N GLY A 109 -14.43 -5.10 -5.51
CA GLY A 109 -13.97 -5.53 -6.83
C GLY A 109 -12.49 -5.25 -7.15
N PHE A 110 -11.71 -4.74 -6.20
CA PHE A 110 -10.25 -4.62 -6.28
C PHE A 110 -9.57 -5.73 -5.49
N PRO A 111 -8.46 -6.33 -5.95
CA PRO A 111 -7.73 -7.29 -5.14
C PRO A 111 -7.21 -6.66 -3.84
N HIS A 112 -7.74 -7.07 -2.69
CA HIS A 112 -7.30 -6.61 -1.37
C HIS A 112 -7.29 -7.75 -0.34
N CYS A 113 -6.35 -7.72 0.60
CA CYS A 113 -6.25 -8.73 1.65
C CYS A 113 -5.55 -8.20 2.91
N TYR A 114 -5.90 -8.76 4.07
CA TYR A 114 -5.28 -8.45 5.35
C TYR A 114 -4.35 -9.58 5.79
N PHE A 115 -3.21 -9.21 6.35
CA PHE A 115 -2.18 -10.12 6.85
C PHE A 115 -1.71 -9.70 8.24
N GLU A 116 -1.20 -10.68 8.99
CA GLU A 116 -0.57 -10.47 10.30
C GLU A 116 0.96 -10.49 10.21
N ALA A 117 1.51 -10.83 9.04
CA ALA A 117 2.94 -10.91 8.75
C ALA A 117 3.25 -10.26 7.40
N LEU A 118 4.35 -9.51 7.33
CA LEU A 118 4.73 -8.74 6.13
C LEU A 118 5.09 -9.67 4.97
N GLU A 119 5.79 -10.75 5.26
CA GLU A 119 6.26 -11.73 4.28
C GLU A 119 5.09 -12.40 3.55
N CYS A 120 3.97 -12.63 4.26
CA CYS A 120 2.74 -13.15 3.67
C CYS A 120 2.09 -12.13 2.73
N ALA A 121 2.07 -10.85 3.10
CA ALA A 121 1.53 -9.78 2.28
C ALA A 121 2.36 -9.56 1.01
N GLU A 122 3.69 -9.59 1.14
CA GLU A 122 4.64 -9.52 0.02
C GLU A 122 4.42 -10.68 -0.95
N ALA A 123 4.39 -11.93 -0.46
CA ALA A 123 4.18 -13.11 -1.30
C ALA A 123 2.83 -13.10 -2.04
N TRP A 124 1.76 -12.69 -1.36
CA TRP A 124 0.43 -12.56 -1.97
C TRP A 124 0.41 -11.45 -3.02
N THR A 125 0.97 -10.28 -2.69
CA THR A 125 1.02 -9.13 -3.60
C THR A 125 1.82 -9.47 -4.85
N ASP A 126 2.97 -10.11 -4.69
CA ASP A 126 3.81 -10.58 -5.79
C ASP A 126 3.05 -11.52 -6.73
N THR A 127 2.31 -12.48 -6.16
CA THR A 127 1.50 -13.44 -6.91
C THR A 127 0.39 -12.74 -7.70
N VAL A 128 -0.33 -11.81 -7.08
CA VAL A 128 -1.39 -11.04 -7.75
C VAL A 128 -0.81 -10.25 -8.92
N ILE A 129 0.27 -9.51 -8.70
CA ILE A 129 0.85 -8.67 -9.75
C ILE A 129 1.44 -9.50 -10.90
N ARG A 130 2.11 -10.63 -10.61
CA ARG A 130 2.60 -11.55 -11.64
C ARG A 130 1.48 -12.08 -12.53
N SER A 131 0.34 -12.43 -11.95
CA SER A 131 -0.80 -12.92 -12.73
C SER A 131 -1.36 -11.87 -13.68
N VAL A 132 -1.32 -10.60 -13.29
CA VAL A 132 -1.77 -9.47 -14.12
C VAL A 132 -0.73 -9.10 -15.18
N ARG A 133 0.57 -9.10 -14.87
CA ARG A 133 1.64 -8.79 -15.86
C ARG A 133 1.85 -9.88 -16.92
N SER A 134 1.37 -11.11 -16.66
CA SER A 134 1.48 -12.23 -17.60
C SER A 134 0.34 -12.30 -18.62
N GLN A 135 -0.65 -11.40 -18.52
CA GLN A 135 -1.80 -11.27 -19.42
C GLN A 135 -1.53 -10.17 -20.45
#